data_AF-A0A955K796-F1
#
_entry.id   AF-A0A955K796-F1
#
_cell.length_a   1.000
_cell.length_b   1.000
_cell.length_c   1.000
_cell.angle_alpha   90.00
_cell.angle_beta   90.00
_cell.angle_gamma   90.00
#
_symmetry.space_group_name_H-M   'P 1'
#
loop_
_entity.id
_entity.type
_entity.pdbx_description
1 polymer ?
#
loop_
_entity_poly.entity_id
_entity_poly.type
_entity_poly.pdbx_seq_one_letter_code
_entity_poly.pdbx_strand_id
1 'polypeptide(L)'
;MSQQIISSKSELEQAVKSSIILKSGTLDQYQIVNRRFIVDIEYYDDFLAQLKQRLIELDYGNLRDRTRKVEVLSCQEELSQVDDKVKSSIDQGAKVLMGGQRMVGFDQYYLPTILYDTTPDMTCWKQEIKGPVFVVLKALADPV
;
A
#
# COMPACT_ATOMS: atom_id res chain seq x y z
N MET A 1 -2.42 2.69 12.06
CA MET A 1 -1.56 2.73 10.86
C MET A 1 -0.44 3.72 11.09
N SER A 2 0.82 3.29 10.95
CA SER A 2 1.98 4.17 11.14
C SER A 2 2.18 5.10 9.95
N GLN A 3 2.79 6.25 10.22
CA GLN A 3 3.17 7.24 9.23
C GLN A 3 4.69 7.23 9.04
N GLN A 4 5.16 7.45 7.82
CA GLN A 4 6.57 7.60 7.51
C GLN A 4 6.76 8.82 6.62
N ILE A 5 7.65 9.72 7.04
CA ILE A 5 8.04 10.91 6.29
C ILE A 5 9.25 10.53 5.42
N ILE A 6 9.28 11.05 4.19
CA ILE A 6 10.37 10.86 3.23
C ILE A 6 10.76 12.24 2.70
N SER A 7 11.91 12.74 3.14
CA SER A 7 12.50 14.02 2.71
C SER A 7 13.93 13.87 2.20
N SER A 8 14.42 12.64 2.03
CA SER A 8 15.71 12.36 1.42
C SER A 8 15.70 11.07 0.60
N LYS A 9 16.66 10.95 -0.33
CA LYS A 9 16.86 9.71 -1.10
C LYS A 9 17.09 8.47 -0.23
N SER A 10 17.83 8.60 0.87
CA SER A 10 18.11 7.48 1.78
C SER A 10 16.82 6.98 2.44
N GLU A 11 15.96 7.89 2.89
CA GLU A 11 14.66 7.55 3.46
C GLU A 11 13.71 6.95 2.43
N LEU A 12 13.73 7.43 1.19
CA LEU A 12 12.99 6.85 0.07
C LEU A 12 13.37 5.38 -0.10
N GLU A 13 14.66 5.09 -0.26
CA GLU A 13 15.15 3.72 -0.47
C GLU A 13 14.81 2.81 0.72
N GLN A 14 14.92 3.33 1.95
CA GLN A 14 14.54 2.58 3.16
C GLN A 14 13.03 2.32 3.23
N ALA A 15 12.20 3.30 2.88
CA ALA A 15 10.75 3.18 2.85
C ALA A 15 10.30 2.12 1.85
N VAL A 16 10.84 2.14 0.63
CA VAL A 16 10.57 1.12 -0.40
C VAL A 16 11.00 -0.26 0.09
N LYS A 17 12.22 -0.40 0.63
CA LYS A 17 12.73 -1.69 1.15
C LYS A 17 11.87 -2.24 2.29
N SER A 18 11.39 -1.37 3.18
CA SER A 18 10.62 -1.77 4.37
C SER A 18 9.10 -1.89 4.14
N SER A 19 8.60 -1.55 2.95
CA SER A 19 7.19 -1.71 2.56
C SER A 19 6.76 -3.19 2.49
N ILE A 20 7.73 -4.07 2.21
CA ILE A 20 7.56 -5.51 2.06
C ILE A 20 8.65 -6.17 2.91
N ILE A 21 8.24 -6.89 3.96
CA ILE A 21 9.16 -7.56 4.87
C ILE A 21 8.98 -9.07 4.80
N LEU A 22 10.03 -9.83 5.04
CA LEU A 22 9.91 -11.26 5.28
C LEU A 22 9.13 -11.49 6.58
N LYS A 23 8.12 -12.33 6.51
CA LYS A 23 7.33 -12.74 7.67
C LYS A 23 8.21 -13.62 8.56
N SER A 24 8.35 -13.19 9.81
CA SER A 24 9.18 -13.88 10.79
C SER A 24 8.69 -15.32 11.01
N GLY A 25 9.61 -16.28 11.00
CA GLY A 25 9.31 -17.70 11.26
C GLY A 25 8.79 -18.50 10.07
N THR A 26 8.77 -17.92 8.86
CA THR A 26 8.33 -18.61 7.63
C THR A 26 9.36 -18.43 6.52
N LEU A 27 9.69 -19.52 5.81
CA LEU A 27 10.49 -19.46 4.60
C LEU A 27 9.62 -18.89 3.47
N ASP A 28 10.12 -17.85 2.81
CA ASP A 28 9.55 -17.25 1.61
C ASP A 28 8.14 -16.62 1.71
N GLN A 29 7.63 -16.35 2.92
CA GLN A 29 6.41 -15.54 3.06
C GLN A 29 6.77 -14.09 3.38
N TYR A 30 6.10 -13.16 2.73
CA TYR A 30 6.24 -11.72 2.90
C TYR A 30 4.97 -11.14 3.50
N GLN A 31 5.16 -10.17 4.39
CA GLN A 31 4.12 -9.34 4.95
C GLN A 31 4.19 -7.96 4.32
N ILE A 32 3.04 -7.47 3.85
CA ILE A 32 2.89 -6.10 3.39
C ILE A 32 2.67 -5.22 4.63
N VAL A 33 3.54 -4.24 4.83
CA VAL A 33 3.44 -3.32 5.95
C VAL A 33 2.67 -2.09 5.50
N ASN A 34 1.37 -2.07 5.82
CA ASN A 34 0.48 -0.97 5.46
C ASN A 34 0.94 0.32 6.16
N ARG A 35 1.26 1.35 5.38
CA ARG A 35 1.76 2.64 5.89
C ARG A 35 1.14 3.79 5.12
N ARG A 36 1.06 4.93 5.81
CA ARG A 36 0.88 6.23 5.16
C ARG A 36 2.25 6.87 4.96
N PHE A 37 2.53 7.28 3.75
CA PHE A 37 3.76 7.97 3.38
C PHE A 37 3.47 9.44 3.16
N ILE A 38 4.25 10.31 3.80
CA ILE A 38 4.29 11.75 3.54
C ILE A 38 5.60 11.99 2.81
N VAL A 39 5.53 12.34 1.53
CA VAL A 39 6.70 12.37 0.66
C VAL A 39 6.89 13.78 0.15
N ASP A 40 8.08 14.33 0.38
CA ASP A 40 8.47 15.62 -0.17
C ASP A 40 8.33 15.62 -1.70
N ILE A 41 7.97 16.79 -2.24
CA ILE A 41 7.73 16.98 -3.67
C ILE A 41 8.90 16.55 -4.55
N GLU A 42 10.14 16.70 -4.09
CA GLU A 42 11.36 16.29 -4.81
C GLU A 42 11.40 14.77 -5.03
N TYR A 43 10.89 13.99 -4.08
CA TYR A 43 11.00 12.52 -4.05
C TYR A 43 9.71 11.79 -4.44
N TYR A 44 8.62 12.53 -4.66
CA TYR A 44 7.28 11.97 -4.78
C TYR A 44 7.12 10.98 -5.94
N ASP A 45 7.48 11.40 -7.16
CA ASP A 45 7.28 10.59 -8.36
C ASP A 45 8.22 9.38 -8.38
N ASP A 46 9.48 9.58 -7.96
CA ASP A 46 10.47 8.51 -7.81
C ASP A 46 10.04 7.46 -6.79
N PHE A 47 9.47 7.90 -5.65
CA PHE A 47 8.97 6.99 -4.63
C PHE A 47 7.79 6.16 -5.16
N LEU A 48 6.83 6.77 -5.84
CA LEU A 48 5.70 6.05 -6.44
C LEU A 48 6.17 5.00 -7.45
N ALA A 49 7.12 5.36 -8.32
CA ALA A 49 7.67 4.44 -9.31
C ALA A 49 8.37 3.24 -8.66
N GLN A 50 9.25 3.49 -7.68
CA GLN A 50 10.00 2.44 -6.99
C GLN A 50 9.10 1.56 -6.11
N LEU A 51 8.12 2.14 -5.42
CA LEU A 51 7.15 1.40 -4.64
C LEU A 51 6.30 0.47 -5.54
N LYS A 52 5.83 0.98 -6.69
CA LYS A 52 5.10 0.17 -7.67
C LYS A 52 5.96 -0.98 -8.19
N GLN A 53 7.19 -0.69 -8.60
CA GLN A 53 8.11 -1.71 -9.12
C GLN A 53 8.38 -2.79 -8.06
N ARG A 54 8.62 -2.37 -6.81
CA ARG A 54 8.85 -3.28 -5.69
C ARG A 54 7.64 -4.17 -5.40
N LEU A 55 6.42 -3.63 -5.54
CA LEU A 55 5.21 -4.45 -5.44
C LEU A 55 5.09 -5.39 -6.63
N ILE A 56 5.33 -4.98 -7.88
CA ILE A 56 5.26 -5.89 -9.05
C ILE A 56 6.23 -7.08 -8.91
N GLU A 57 7.41 -6.86 -8.35
CA GLU A 57 8.41 -7.91 -8.10
C GLU A 57 8.00 -8.92 -7.04
N LEU A 58 7.04 -8.58 -6.17
CA LEU A 58 6.38 -9.62 -5.39
C LEU A 58 5.59 -10.49 -6.36
N ASP A 59 6.02 -11.74 -6.47
CA ASP A 59 5.33 -12.76 -7.25
C ASP A 59 3.94 -13.04 -6.65
N TYR A 60 2.96 -12.22 -7.03
CA TYR A 60 1.53 -12.48 -6.83
C TYR A 60 1.01 -13.51 -7.85
N GLY A 61 1.88 -13.97 -8.75
CA GLY A 61 1.60 -14.49 -10.07
C GLY A 61 1.59 -16.01 -10.19
N ASN A 62 1.21 -16.76 -9.15
CA ASN A 62 0.60 -18.09 -9.35
C ASN A 62 -0.13 -18.59 -8.10
N LEU A 63 -1.32 -18.07 -7.81
CA LEU A 63 -2.14 -18.50 -6.65
C LEU A 63 -2.66 -19.95 -6.71
N ARG A 64 -2.39 -20.67 -7.81
CA ARG A 64 -2.56 -22.14 -7.86
C ARG A 64 -1.46 -22.88 -7.10
N ASP A 65 -0.34 -22.23 -6.86
CA ASP A 65 0.73 -22.77 -6.03
C ASP A 65 0.43 -22.49 -4.55
N ARG A 66 0.45 -23.54 -3.73
CA ARG A 66 0.10 -23.49 -2.29
C ARG A 66 1.22 -22.89 -1.44
N THR A 67 2.31 -22.45 -2.06
CA THR A 67 3.53 -21.88 -1.46
C THR A 67 3.45 -20.36 -1.23
N ARG A 68 2.24 -19.80 -1.21
CA ARG A 68 1.96 -18.35 -1.32
C ARG A 68 2.83 -17.51 -0.41
N LYS A 69 3.43 -16.50 -1.04
CA LYS A 69 4.44 -15.62 -0.45
C LYS A 69 3.86 -14.30 0.08
N VAL A 70 2.55 -14.09 0.08
CA VAL A 70 1.92 -12.83 0.52
C VAL A 70 0.68 -13.11 1.38
N GLU A 71 0.50 -12.34 2.46
CA GLU A 71 -0.59 -12.51 3.41
C GLU A 71 -1.99 -12.30 2.79
N VAL A 72 -2.95 -13.07 3.32
CA VAL A 72 -4.36 -13.09 2.94
C VAL A 72 -5.16 -12.34 3.99
N LEU A 73 -6.25 -11.67 3.60
CA LEU A 73 -7.19 -11.15 4.58
C LEU A 73 -8.07 -12.29 5.11
N SER A 74 -8.28 -12.31 6.42
CA SER A 74 -8.75 -13.51 7.11
C SER A 74 -10.25 -13.77 6.97
N CYS A 75 -11.05 -12.72 6.68
CA CYS A 75 -12.50 -12.81 6.55
C CYS A 75 -13.06 -11.85 5.47
N GLN A 76 -14.20 -12.22 4.86
CA GLN A 76 -14.91 -11.43 3.85
C GLN A 76 -15.35 -10.04 4.35
N GLU A 77 -15.65 -9.92 5.64
CA GLU A 77 -16.00 -8.63 6.25
C GLU A 77 -14.82 -7.67 6.24
N GLU A 78 -13.62 -8.14 6.61
CA GLU A 78 -12.39 -7.33 6.58
C GLU A 78 -12.06 -6.90 5.15
N LEU A 79 -12.22 -7.82 4.18
CA LEU A 79 -12.05 -7.54 2.76
C LEU A 79 -13.01 -6.43 2.30
N SER A 80 -14.27 -6.50 2.72
CA SER A 80 -15.28 -5.51 2.34
C SER A 80 -15.01 -4.15 2.96
N GLN A 81 -14.59 -4.10 4.23
CA GLN A 81 -14.19 -2.85 4.86
C GLN A 81 -12.97 -2.20 4.19
N VAL A 82 -12.01 -2.99 3.72
CA VAL A 82 -10.86 -2.49 2.95
C VAL A 82 -11.34 -1.89 1.62
N ASP A 83 -12.15 -2.64 0.87
CA ASP A 83 -12.71 -2.24 -0.42
C ASP A 83 -13.54 -0.95 -0.30
N ASP A 84 -14.41 -0.85 0.71
CA ASP A 84 -15.25 0.33 0.94
C ASP A 84 -14.42 1.58 1.28
N LYS A 85 -13.38 1.42 2.11
CA LYS A 85 -12.47 2.55 2.45
C LYS A 85 -11.65 3.00 1.25
N VAL A 86 -11.21 2.06 0.41
CA VAL A 86 -10.50 2.38 -0.83
C VAL A 86 -11.42 3.13 -1.78
N LYS A 87 -12.63 2.60 -2.06
CA LYS A 87 -13.63 3.26 -2.90
C LYS A 87 -14.00 4.65 -2.41
N SER A 88 -14.30 4.78 -1.11
CA SER A 88 -14.61 6.08 -0.51
C SER A 88 -13.46 7.08 -0.66
N SER A 89 -12.21 6.64 -0.60
CA SER A 89 -11.06 7.52 -0.81
C SER A 89 -10.94 7.96 -2.27
N ILE A 90 -11.23 7.05 -3.21
CA ILE A 90 -11.26 7.34 -4.64
C ILE A 90 -12.37 8.35 -4.96
N ASP A 91 -13.56 8.16 -4.40
CA ASP A 91 -14.69 9.08 -4.54
C ASP A 91 -14.38 10.49 -4.00
N GLN A 92 -13.46 10.59 -3.03
CA GLN A 92 -12.98 11.85 -2.46
C GLN A 92 -11.81 12.47 -3.24
N GLY A 93 -11.34 11.82 -4.32
CA GLY A 93 -10.31 12.35 -5.22
C GLY A 93 -8.95 11.63 -5.17
N ALA A 94 -8.78 10.61 -4.32
CA ALA A 94 -7.57 9.78 -4.37
C ALA A 94 -7.47 9.06 -5.71
N LYS A 95 -6.25 8.89 -6.22
CA LYS A 95 -5.99 8.11 -7.44
C LYS A 95 -5.36 6.77 -7.10
N VAL A 96 -5.55 5.80 -8.00
CA VAL A 96 -5.01 4.44 -7.86
C VAL A 96 -3.86 4.25 -8.85
N LEU A 97 -2.67 3.96 -8.34
CA LEU A 97 -1.49 3.69 -9.18
C LEU A 97 -1.39 2.20 -9.58
N MET A 98 -1.89 1.32 -8.71
CA MET A 98 -1.94 -0.14 -8.87
C MET A 98 -3.01 -0.70 -7.93
N GLY A 99 -3.62 -1.83 -8.30
CA GLY A 99 -4.58 -2.55 -7.47
C GLY A 99 -5.93 -1.84 -7.42
N GLY A 100 -6.38 -1.50 -6.21
CA GLY A 100 -7.62 -0.77 -5.97
C GLY A 100 -8.88 -1.64 -6.02
N GLN A 101 -8.74 -2.96 -6.00
CA GLN A 101 -9.85 -3.89 -6.12
C GLN A 101 -9.54 -5.25 -5.48
N ARG A 102 -10.60 -6.01 -5.24
CA ARG A 102 -10.53 -7.43 -4.85
C ARG A 102 -9.94 -8.26 -5.99
N MET A 103 -9.28 -9.36 -5.63
CA MET A 103 -8.76 -10.28 -6.63
C MET A 103 -9.87 -11.18 -7.18
N VAL A 104 -10.01 -11.22 -8.51
CA VAL A 104 -11.01 -12.06 -9.18
C VAL A 104 -10.70 -13.53 -8.95
N GLY A 105 -11.72 -14.30 -8.53
CA GLY A 105 -11.60 -15.74 -8.28
C GLY A 105 -10.98 -16.11 -6.93
N PHE A 106 -10.67 -15.13 -6.08
CA PHE A 106 -10.09 -15.34 -4.75
C PHE A 106 -10.74 -14.41 -3.72
N ASP A 107 -11.86 -14.83 -3.14
CA ASP A 107 -12.75 -14.03 -2.27
C ASP A 107 -12.15 -13.62 -0.91
N GLN A 108 -10.86 -13.88 -0.68
CA GLN A 108 -10.13 -13.53 0.55
C GLN A 108 -8.94 -12.60 0.26
N TYR A 109 -8.75 -12.21 -1.00
CA TYR A 109 -7.56 -11.48 -1.44
C TYR A 109 -7.94 -10.09 -1.95
N TYR A 110 -7.30 -9.08 -1.37
CA TYR A 110 -7.29 -7.72 -1.90
C TYR A 110 -5.97 -7.48 -2.62
N LEU A 111 -6.01 -6.88 -3.81
CA LEU A 111 -4.78 -6.61 -4.53
C LEU A 111 -3.96 -5.55 -3.79
N PRO A 112 -2.62 -5.70 -3.72
CA PRO A 112 -1.73 -4.65 -3.29
C PRO A 112 -2.07 -3.35 -4.01
N THR A 113 -2.31 -2.31 -3.24
CA THR A 113 -2.89 -1.06 -3.72
C THR A 113 -2.01 0.11 -3.31
N ILE A 114 -1.76 1.02 -4.25
CA ILE A 114 -1.13 2.31 -3.96
C ILE A 114 -2.15 3.39 -4.27
N LEU A 115 -2.59 4.11 -3.24
CA LEU A 115 -3.37 5.33 -3.35
C LEU A 115 -2.42 6.53 -3.32
N TYR A 116 -2.57 7.44 -4.29
CA TYR A 116 -1.76 8.64 -4.44
C TYR A 116 -2.65 9.86 -4.72
N ASP A 117 -2.04 11.05 -4.78
CA ASP A 117 -2.74 12.34 -4.77
C ASP A 117 -3.76 12.44 -3.60
N THR A 118 -3.36 11.92 -2.43
CA THR A 118 -4.22 11.89 -1.25
C THR A 118 -4.08 13.13 -0.38
N THR A 119 -5.14 13.49 0.34
CA THR A 119 -5.15 14.60 1.31
C THR A 119 -5.49 14.11 2.72
N PRO A 120 -5.10 14.83 3.79
CA PRO A 120 -5.39 14.42 5.17
C PRO A 120 -6.89 14.31 5.48
N ASP A 121 -7.74 14.94 4.66
CA ASP A 121 -9.19 14.92 4.83
C ASP A 121 -9.87 13.65 4.32
N MET A 122 -9.17 12.84 3.52
CA MET A 122 -9.73 11.64 2.92
C MET A 122 -9.86 10.48 3.91
N THR A 123 -10.75 9.53 3.60
CA THR A 123 -11.00 8.30 4.37
C THR A 123 -9.71 7.50 4.59
N CYS A 124 -8.86 7.38 3.58
CA CYS A 124 -7.56 6.68 3.68
C CYS A 124 -6.59 7.29 4.71
N TRP A 125 -6.75 8.58 5.04
CA TRP A 125 -5.98 9.28 6.08
C TRP A 125 -6.68 9.29 7.44
N LYS A 126 -8.00 9.44 7.47
CA LYS A 126 -8.78 9.48 8.71
C LYS A 126 -8.97 8.12 9.35
N GLN A 127 -9.05 7.06 8.54
CA GLN A 127 -9.34 5.70 9.00
C GLN A 127 -8.21 4.73 8.68
N GLU A 128 -8.00 3.76 9.55
CA GLU A 128 -7.06 2.68 9.28
C GLU A 128 -7.64 1.70 8.25
N ILE A 129 -6.87 1.45 7.18
CA ILE A 129 -7.13 0.40 6.20
C ILE A 129 -6.28 -0.82 6.59
N LYS A 130 -6.95 -1.90 7.00
CA LYS A 130 -6.30 -3.15 7.44
C LYS A 130 -6.20 -4.14 6.27
N GLY A 131 -5.44 -3.75 5.26
CA GLY A 131 -5.19 -4.54 4.05
C GLY A 131 -4.03 -3.94 3.28
N PRO A 132 -3.52 -4.60 2.21
CA PRO A 132 -2.27 -4.27 1.52
C PRO A 132 -2.39 -2.96 0.72
N VAL A 133 -2.64 -1.85 1.41
CA VAL A 133 -2.95 -0.54 0.86
C VAL A 133 -1.96 0.46 1.42
N PHE A 134 -1.19 1.04 0.52
CA PHE A 134 -0.28 2.14 0.79
C PHE A 134 -0.96 3.44 0.42
N VAL A 135 -0.85 4.44 1.30
CA VAL A 135 -1.45 5.76 1.10
C VAL A 135 -0.33 6.78 1.00
N VAL A 136 -0.22 7.48 -0.11
CA VAL A 136 0.88 8.42 -0.38
C VAL A 136 0.34 9.83 -0.50
N LEU A 137 0.82 10.71 0.36
CA LEU A 137 0.54 12.14 0.38
C LEU A 137 1.77 12.89 -0.10
N LYS A 138 1.54 13.84 -1.02
CA LYS A 138 2.57 14.77 -1.49
C LYS A 138 2.67 15.92 -0.49
N ALA A 139 3.81 16.05 0.18
CA ALA A 139 4.11 17.25 0.94
C ALA A 139 4.49 18.35 -0.05
N LEU A 140 3.68 19.40 -0.11
CA LEU A 140 4.12 20.68 -0.64
C LEU A 140 5.06 21.26 0.42
N ALA A 141 6.24 21.76 0.01
CA ALA A 141 7.36 22.17 0.85
C ALA A 141 6.94 22.80 2.20
N ASP A 142 7.73 22.53 3.25
CA ASP A 142 7.46 22.87 4.66
C ASP A 142 6.55 24.12 4.83
N PRO A 143 5.42 24.02 5.55
CA PRO A 143 4.85 25.21 6.14
C PRO A 143 5.89 25.72 7.16
N VAL A 144 6.68 26.70 6.71
CA VAL A 144 7.65 27.47 7.52
C VAL A 144 7.02 27.87 8.85
#